data_AF-A0A975IBE7-F1
#
_entry.id   AF-A0A975IBE7-F1
#
_cell.length_a   1.000
_cell.length_b   1.000
_cell.length_c   1.000
_cell.angle_alpha   90.00
_cell.angle_beta   90.00
_cell.angle_gamma   90.00
#
_symmetry.space_group_name_H-M   'P 1'
#
loop_
_entity.id
_entity.type
_entity.pdbx_description
1 polymer ?
#
loop_
_entity_poly.entity_id
_entity_poly.type
_entity_poly.pdbx_seq_one_letter_code
_entity_poly.pdbx_strand_id
1 'polypeptide(L)'
;MTNSFSEALCSNEKNKIIPEAYDYFGGLIGEWAVEWRDRLDDTVPRRVKGEWIFSRVLEGTAVQDLFIVPSRTERLHNPQADAEYGTTLRIYNPKTTVWDIFYGCTGSAFRLTAVKTGDEVVLTENGEGKMRYIFSEITADTFRWRKEYLNADGHWAVAAIVTAMRKKAG
;
A
#
# COMPACT_ATOMS: atom_id res chain seq x y z
N MET A 1 7.65 -23.52 -2.15
CA MET A 1 9.13 -23.57 -2.14
C MET A 1 9.62 -22.15 -1.97
N THR A 2 10.17 -21.83 -0.80
CA THR A 2 10.95 -20.61 -0.63
C THR A 2 12.27 -20.85 -1.37
N ASN A 3 12.63 -19.97 -2.32
CA ASN A 3 13.91 -20.04 -3.00
C ASN A 3 14.91 -19.11 -2.29
N SER A 4 16.20 -19.29 -2.56
CA SER A 4 17.27 -18.48 -1.95
C SER A 4 17.06 -16.98 -2.14
N PHE A 5 16.43 -16.55 -3.23
CA PHE A 5 16.04 -15.17 -3.44
C PHE A 5 15.04 -14.66 -2.41
N SER A 6 13.96 -15.41 -2.15
CA SER A 6 12.93 -15.00 -1.20
C SER A 6 13.47 -14.96 0.24
N GLU A 7 14.37 -15.88 0.58
CA GLU A 7 15.06 -15.88 1.87
C GLU A 7 16.01 -14.69 2.02
N ALA A 8 16.78 -14.36 0.98
CA ALA A 8 17.68 -13.21 0.98
C ALA A 8 16.94 -11.87 0.94
N LEU A 9 15.74 -11.84 0.33
CA LEU A 9 14.93 -10.64 0.22
C LEU A 9 14.22 -10.30 1.53
N CYS A 10 13.55 -11.27 2.15
CA CYS A 10 12.70 -11.06 3.32
C CYS A 10 13.54 -10.85 4.59
N SER A 11 13.01 -10.04 5.50
CA SER A 11 13.56 -9.87 6.84
C SER A 11 12.44 -10.00 7.88
N ASN A 12 12.77 -10.51 9.06
CA ASN A 12 11.81 -10.61 10.16
C ASN A 12 11.79 -9.37 11.05
N GLU A 13 12.80 -8.50 10.92
CA GLU A 13 13.03 -7.40 11.84
C GLU A 13 13.17 -6.06 11.11
N LYS A 14 12.89 -4.98 11.83
CA LYS A 14 13.21 -3.62 11.37
C LYS A 14 14.71 -3.39 11.52
N ASN A 15 15.34 -2.83 10.50
CA ASN A 15 16.73 -2.41 10.62
C ASN A 15 16.87 -1.21 11.56
N LYS A 16 17.92 -1.19 12.40
CA LYS A 16 18.18 -0.11 13.36
C LYS A 16 18.42 1.26 12.71
N ILE A 17 18.73 1.29 11.41
CA ILE A 17 18.88 2.54 10.65
C ILE A 17 17.55 3.31 10.53
N ILE A 18 16.40 2.65 10.70
CA ILE A 18 15.07 3.28 10.70
C ILE A 18 14.70 3.63 12.14
N PRO A 19 14.74 4.92 12.55
CA PRO A 19 14.29 5.32 13.88
C PRO A 19 12.78 5.04 14.03
N GLU A 20 12.32 4.81 15.25
CA GLU A 20 10.91 4.48 15.53
C GLU A 20 9.93 5.52 14.97
N ALA A 21 10.27 6.80 15.09
CA ALA A 21 9.46 7.90 14.56
C ALA A 21 9.26 7.84 13.03
N TYR A 22 10.15 7.17 12.30
CA TYR A 22 10.12 7.03 10.85
C TYR A 22 9.66 5.65 10.37
N ASP A 23 9.27 4.75 11.27
CA ASP A 23 8.80 3.42 10.93
C ASP A 23 7.33 3.40 10.48
N TYR A 24 7.00 4.22 9.48
CA TYR A 24 5.63 4.53 9.06
C TYR A 24 4.80 3.29 8.67
N PHE A 25 5.46 2.28 8.10
CA PHE A 25 4.82 1.09 7.55
C PHE A 25 4.96 -0.14 8.45
N GLY A 26 5.63 -0.02 9.61
CA GLY A 26 5.88 -1.15 10.51
C GLY A 26 4.60 -1.82 11.02
N GLY A 27 3.56 -1.03 11.31
CA GLY A 27 2.25 -1.55 11.73
C GLY A 27 1.49 -2.31 10.63
N LEU A 28 1.87 -2.12 9.36
CA LEU A 28 1.21 -2.76 8.22
C LEU A 28 1.76 -4.16 7.92
N ILE A 29 2.91 -4.55 8.48
CA ILE A 29 3.52 -5.86 8.22
C ILE A 29 2.54 -6.98 8.55
N GLY A 30 2.39 -7.94 7.62
CA GLY A 30 1.45 -9.05 7.70
C GLY A 30 0.46 -9.10 6.53
N GLU A 31 -0.55 -9.95 6.69
CA GLU A 31 -1.56 -10.22 5.67
C GLU A 31 -2.91 -9.61 6.03
N TRP A 32 -3.57 -9.03 5.03
CA TRP A 32 -4.82 -8.30 5.20
C TRP A 32 -5.84 -8.76 4.18
N ALA A 33 -7.07 -8.97 4.63
CA ALA A 33 -8.24 -8.99 3.77
C ALA A 33 -8.65 -7.53 3.52
N VAL A 34 -8.89 -7.16 2.27
CA VAL A 34 -9.26 -5.79 1.93
C VAL A 34 -10.56 -5.73 1.15
N GLU A 35 -11.32 -4.66 1.35
CA GLU A 35 -12.43 -4.28 0.48
C GLU A 35 -12.04 -3.01 -0.27
N TRP A 36 -11.89 -3.12 -1.59
CA TRP A 36 -11.73 -1.99 -2.48
C TRP A 36 -13.09 -1.41 -2.83
N ARG A 37 -13.20 -0.08 -2.78
CA ARG A 37 -14.39 0.68 -3.16
C ARG A 37 -13.99 1.80 -4.11
N ASP A 38 -14.60 1.82 -5.29
CA ASP A 38 -14.48 2.90 -6.28
C ASP A 38 -15.86 3.31 -6.79
N ARG A 39 -15.91 4.23 -7.75
CA ARG A 39 -17.14 4.81 -8.30
C ARG A 39 -18.06 5.31 -7.18
N LEU A 40 -17.46 6.13 -6.31
CA LEU A 40 -18.07 6.54 -5.04
C LEU A 40 -19.32 7.42 -5.24
N ASP A 41 -19.46 8.01 -6.42
CA ASP A 41 -20.60 8.84 -6.81
C ASP A 41 -21.78 8.01 -7.40
N ASP A 42 -21.59 6.72 -7.68
CA ASP A 42 -22.65 5.84 -8.15
C ASP A 42 -23.64 5.53 -7.02
N THR A 43 -24.92 5.30 -7.37
CA THR A 43 -25.98 4.91 -6.41
C THR A 43 -25.58 3.70 -5.56
N VAL A 44 -24.82 2.77 -6.16
CA VAL A 44 -24.19 1.65 -5.46
C VAL A 44 -22.72 1.62 -5.85
N PRO A 45 -21.80 2.09 -4.98
CA PRO A 45 -20.37 2.03 -5.24
C PRO A 45 -19.93 0.59 -5.47
N ARG A 46 -19.04 0.39 -6.44
CA ARG A 46 -18.49 -0.93 -6.73
C ARG A 46 -17.60 -1.38 -5.58
N ARG A 47 -17.71 -2.66 -5.22
CA ARG A 47 -16.93 -3.28 -4.13
C ARG A 47 -16.24 -4.54 -4.63
N VAL A 48 -14.96 -4.68 -4.32
CA VAL A 48 -14.16 -5.85 -4.72
C VAL A 48 -13.34 -6.35 -3.54
N LYS A 49 -13.45 -7.65 -3.25
CA LYS A 49 -12.63 -8.30 -2.22
C LYS A 49 -11.22 -8.50 -2.72
N GLY A 50 -10.25 -7.99 -1.97
CA GLY A 50 -8.83 -8.09 -2.25
C GLY A 50 -8.05 -8.73 -1.11
N GLU A 51 -6.75 -8.86 -1.32
CA GLU A 51 -5.78 -9.07 -0.25
C GLU A 51 -4.59 -8.12 -0.42
N TRP A 52 -4.03 -7.71 0.71
CA TRP A 52 -2.83 -6.89 0.76
C TRP A 52 -1.84 -7.54 1.71
N ILE A 53 -0.62 -7.77 1.24
CA ILE A 53 0.41 -8.49 1.99
C ILE A 53 1.62 -7.60 2.08
N PHE A 54 2.10 -7.31 3.29
CA PHE A 54 3.27 -6.48 3.56
C PHE A 54 4.36 -7.31 4.24
N SER A 55 5.59 -7.15 3.79
CA SER A 55 6.76 -7.77 4.40
C SER A 55 7.92 -6.79 4.52
N ARG A 56 8.73 -6.95 5.57
CA ARG A 56 10.04 -6.31 5.67
C ARG A 56 10.96 -6.99 4.66
N VAL A 57 11.74 -6.19 3.95
CA VAL A 57 12.70 -6.67 2.96
C VAL A 57 14.03 -5.91 3.08
N LEU A 58 15.06 -6.39 2.38
CA LEU A 58 16.38 -5.75 2.31
C LEU A 58 16.97 -5.54 3.71
N GLU A 59 17.14 -6.63 4.46
CA GLU A 59 17.64 -6.61 5.84
C GLU A 59 16.84 -5.69 6.79
N GLY A 60 15.56 -5.47 6.48
CA GLY A 60 14.65 -4.66 7.30
C GLY A 60 14.74 -3.15 7.04
N THR A 61 15.48 -2.72 6.01
CA THR A 61 15.61 -1.31 5.60
C THR A 61 14.47 -0.83 4.70
N ALA A 62 13.67 -1.78 4.20
CA ALA A 62 12.57 -1.53 3.29
C ALA A 62 11.34 -2.36 3.67
N VAL A 63 10.19 -1.95 3.12
CA VAL A 63 8.94 -2.71 3.14
C VAL A 63 8.51 -2.94 1.71
N GLN A 64 8.21 -4.18 1.36
CA GLN A 64 7.59 -4.52 0.10
C GLN A 64 6.18 -5.04 0.36
N ASP A 65 5.24 -4.63 -0.49
CA ASP A 65 3.88 -5.14 -0.44
C ASP A 65 3.37 -5.63 -1.78
N LEU A 66 2.38 -6.52 -1.72
CA LEU A 66 1.60 -7.02 -2.85
C LEU A 66 0.14 -6.60 -2.65
N PHE A 67 -0.37 -5.80 -3.58
CA PHE A 67 -1.76 -5.36 -3.61
C PHE A 67 -2.51 -6.11 -4.70
N ILE A 68 -3.47 -6.93 -4.29
CA ILE A 68 -4.10 -7.94 -5.15
C ILE A 68 -5.62 -7.77 -5.06
N VAL A 69 -6.21 -7.15 -6.09
CA VAL A 69 -7.66 -6.88 -6.14
C VAL A 69 -8.20 -7.25 -7.53
N PRO A 70 -9.04 -8.28 -7.67
CA PRO A 70 -9.57 -9.15 -6.62
C PRO A 70 -8.50 -10.05 -6.01
N SER A 71 -8.74 -10.54 -4.78
CA SER A 71 -7.85 -11.48 -4.10
C SER A 71 -7.60 -12.73 -4.96
N ARG A 72 -6.53 -13.50 -4.66
CA ARG A 72 -6.23 -14.73 -5.41
C ARG A 72 -7.38 -15.74 -5.39
N THR A 73 -8.18 -15.77 -4.33
CA THR A 73 -9.38 -16.62 -4.24
C THR A 73 -10.58 -16.01 -4.97
N GLU A 74 -10.81 -14.71 -4.83
CA GLU A 74 -11.97 -14.02 -5.43
C GLU A 74 -11.89 -14.03 -6.96
N ARG A 75 -10.70 -13.82 -7.54
CA ARG A 75 -10.51 -13.75 -8.99
C ARG A 75 -10.86 -15.04 -9.75
N LEU A 76 -10.92 -16.19 -9.05
CA LEU A 76 -11.34 -17.46 -9.63
C LEU A 76 -12.85 -17.51 -9.87
N HIS A 77 -13.63 -16.73 -9.11
CA HIS A 77 -15.09 -16.75 -9.13
C HIS A 77 -15.69 -15.46 -9.71
N ASN A 78 -14.97 -14.34 -9.57
CA ASN A 78 -15.42 -13.00 -9.95
C ASN A 78 -14.27 -12.20 -10.60
N PRO A 79 -13.81 -12.61 -11.80
CA PRO A 79 -12.74 -11.93 -12.50
C PRO A 79 -13.13 -10.49 -12.84
N GLN A 80 -12.17 -9.56 -12.71
CA GLN A 80 -12.35 -8.16 -13.07
C GLN A 80 -11.45 -7.81 -14.25
N ALA A 81 -11.94 -7.01 -15.19
CA ALA A 81 -11.16 -6.61 -16.36
C ALA A 81 -9.96 -5.71 -16.00
N ASP A 82 -10.10 -4.96 -14.92
CA ASP A 82 -9.10 -4.06 -14.32
C ASP A 82 -8.43 -4.71 -13.08
N ALA A 83 -8.33 -6.04 -13.06
CA ALA A 83 -7.73 -6.76 -11.93
C ALA A 83 -6.29 -6.29 -11.69
N GLU A 84 -6.03 -5.89 -10.45
CA GLU A 84 -4.76 -5.39 -9.98
C GLU A 84 -3.92 -6.55 -9.41
N TYR A 85 -2.66 -6.59 -9.80
CA TYR A 85 -1.62 -7.39 -9.18
C TYR A 85 -0.35 -6.54 -9.16
N GLY A 86 -0.32 -5.61 -8.22
CA GLY A 86 0.76 -4.64 -8.07
C GLY A 86 1.71 -5.00 -6.94
N THR A 87 2.93 -4.52 -7.03
CA THR A 87 3.87 -4.49 -5.92
C THR A 87 4.33 -3.08 -5.64
N THR A 88 4.51 -2.77 -4.37
CA THR A 88 5.14 -1.52 -3.94
C THR A 88 6.39 -1.84 -3.15
N LEU A 89 7.53 -1.27 -3.54
CA LEU A 89 8.77 -1.27 -2.75
C LEU A 89 8.93 0.11 -2.11
N ARG A 90 9.06 0.13 -0.78
CA ARG A 90 9.20 1.32 0.05
C ARG A 90 10.56 1.25 0.72
N ILE A 91 11.46 2.16 0.39
CA ILE A 91 12.84 2.16 0.88
C ILE A 91 13.02 3.37 1.78
N TYR A 92 13.45 3.15 3.03
CA TYR A 92 13.77 4.26 3.92
C TYR A 92 15.07 4.93 3.47
N ASN A 93 15.05 6.25 3.32
CA ASN A 93 16.22 7.03 2.95
C ASN A 93 16.77 7.77 4.18
N PRO A 94 17.88 7.30 4.79
CA PRO A 94 18.41 7.90 6.01
C PRO A 94 18.97 9.31 5.80
N LYS A 95 19.26 9.73 4.55
CA LYS A 95 19.79 11.07 4.25
C LYS A 95 18.70 12.13 4.25
N THR A 96 17.52 11.78 3.77
CA THR A 96 16.38 12.70 3.62
C THR A 96 15.29 12.46 4.65
N THR A 97 15.37 11.38 5.42
CA THR A 97 14.38 10.97 6.44
C THR A 97 12.95 10.79 5.90
N VAL A 98 12.84 10.46 4.60
CA VAL A 98 11.59 10.11 3.93
C VAL A 98 11.67 8.70 3.37
N TRP A 99 10.54 8.18 2.89
CA TRP A 99 10.50 6.90 2.19
C TRP A 99 10.41 7.12 0.67
N ASP A 100 11.35 6.54 -0.06
CA ASP A 100 11.36 6.45 -1.52
C ASP A 100 10.52 5.24 -1.95
N ILE A 101 9.47 5.48 -2.74
CA ILE A 101 8.47 4.45 -3.06
C ILE A 101 8.41 4.22 -4.57
N PHE A 102 8.42 2.95 -4.93
CA PHE A 102 8.29 2.46 -6.30
C PHE A 102 7.12 1.51 -6.35
N TYR A 103 6.06 1.90 -7.05
CA TYR A 103 4.96 1.01 -7.35
C TYR A 103 5.09 0.52 -8.80
N GLY A 104 4.72 -0.74 -9.03
CA GLY A 104 4.59 -1.28 -10.37
C GLY A 104 3.59 -2.42 -10.44
N CYS A 105 2.94 -2.52 -11.60
CA CYS A 105 2.15 -3.65 -12.05
C CYS A 105 2.42 -3.89 -13.54
N THR A 106 1.83 -4.92 -14.13
CA THR A 106 2.03 -5.19 -15.57
C THR A 106 1.58 -3.99 -16.40
N GLY A 107 2.52 -3.37 -17.12
CA GLY A 107 2.26 -2.25 -18.01
C GLY A 107 2.27 -0.85 -17.38
N SER A 108 2.48 -0.72 -16.07
CA SER A 108 2.53 0.58 -15.39
C SER A 108 3.50 0.59 -14.20
N ALA A 109 4.24 1.68 -14.04
CA ALA A 109 5.08 1.91 -12.88
C ALA A 109 5.22 3.41 -12.61
N PHE A 110 5.25 3.80 -11.35
CA PHE A 110 5.45 5.19 -10.95
C PHE A 110 6.11 5.29 -9.58
N ARG A 111 6.60 6.49 -9.25
CA ARG A 111 7.36 6.78 -8.03
C ARG A 111 6.58 7.70 -7.12
N LEU A 112 6.67 7.47 -5.82
CA LEU A 112 6.11 8.35 -4.80
C LEU A 112 7.14 8.62 -3.70
N THR A 113 6.86 9.64 -2.89
CA THR A 113 7.56 9.92 -1.64
C THR A 113 6.53 9.97 -0.52
N ALA A 114 6.81 9.26 0.58
CA ALA A 114 5.95 9.29 1.76
C ALA A 114 6.48 10.18 2.87
N VAL A 115 5.56 10.95 3.44
CA VAL A 115 5.77 11.79 4.62
C VAL A 115 4.62 11.55 5.61
N LYS A 116 4.94 11.48 6.90
CA LYS A 116 3.92 11.40 7.95
C LYS A 116 3.39 12.79 8.29
N THR A 117 2.07 12.95 8.27
CA THR A 117 1.36 14.19 8.62
C THR A 117 0.34 13.87 9.70
N GLY A 118 0.64 14.23 10.95
CA GLY A 118 -0.15 13.78 12.10
C GLY A 118 -0.13 12.25 12.21
N ASP A 119 -1.30 11.63 12.22
CA ASP A 119 -1.48 10.17 12.26
C ASP A 119 -1.59 9.53 10.87
N GLU A 120 -1.54 10.33 9.80
CA GLU A 120 -1.62 9.85 8.43
C GLU A 120 -0.24 9.69 7.78
N VAL A 121 -0.11 8.70 6.91
CA VAL A 121 1.06 8.54 6.03
C VAL A 121 0.63 8.92 4.62
N VAL A 122 1.12 10.06 4.13
CA VAL A 122 0.75 10.63 2.83
C VAL A 122 1.85 10.34 1.83
N LEU A 123 1.50 9.66 0.75
CA LEU A 123 2.39 9.31 -0.36
C LEU A 123 2.00 10.16 -1.55
N THR A 124 2.89 11.02 -2.02
CA THR A 124 2.62 11.88 -3.18
C THR A 124 3.43 11.40 -4.38
N GLU A 125 2.81 11.31 -5.55
CA GLU A 125 3.50 10.95 -6.78
C GLU A 125 4.57 11.99 -7.15
N ASN A 126 5.76 11.52 -7.54
CA ASN A 126 6.92 12.39 -7.81
C ASN A 126 6.87 13.09 -9.18
N GLY A 127 5.86 12.79 -10.00
CA GLY A 127 5.63 13.44 -11.28
C GLY A 127 5.01 14.82 -11.10
N GLU A 128 3.73 14.97 -11.47
CA GLU A 128 3.03 16.25 -11.34
C GLU A 128 2.60 16.57 -9.90
N GLY A 129 2.72 15.62 -8.96
CA GLY A 129 2.24 15.80 -7.59
C GLY A 129 0.72 15.89 -7.47
N LYS A 130 -0.02 15.44 -8.50
CA LYS A 130 -1.49 15.51 -8.56
C LYS A 130 -2.19 14.23 -8.15
N MET A 131 -1.45 13.19 -7.81
CA MET A 131 -1.98 11.96 -7.25
C MET A 131 -1.33 11.72 -5.89
N ARG A 132 -2.15 11.33 -4.92
CA ARG A 132 -1.65 10.88 -3.62
C ARG A 132 -2.41 9.69 -3.09
N TYR A 133 -1.72 8.93 -2.26
CA TYR A 133 -2.27 7.85 -1.47
C TYR A 133 -2.11 8.16 0.00
N ILE A 134 -3.12 7.83 0.80
CA ILE A 134 -3.09 8.13 2.23
C ILE A 134 -3.44 6.88 3.01
N PHE A 135 -2.54 6.45 3.88
CA PHE A 135 -2.86 5.51 4.95
C PHE A 135 -3.30 6.28 6.19
N SER A 136 -4.37 5.80 6.82
CA SER A 136 -5.02 6.44 7.96
C SER A 136 -5.66 5.38 8.85
N GLU A 137 -6.03 5.77 10.09
CA GLU A 137 -6.70 4.90 11.05
C GLU A 137 -5.95 3.56 11.25
N ILE A 138 -4.61 3.59 11.25
CA ILE A 138 -3.77 2.40 11.36
C ILE A 138 -3.82 1.88 12.80
N THR A 139 -4.33 0.66 12.97
CA THR A 139 -4.36 -0.05 14.24
C THR A 139 -3.67 -1.41 14.10
N ALA A 140 -3.66 -2.18 15.19
CA ALA A 140 -3.19 -3.56 15.14
C ALA A 140 -4.02 -4.40 14.16
N ASP A 141 -5.34 -4.18 14.04
CA ASP A 141 -6.25 -5.09 13.32
C ASP A 141 -6.89 -4.50 12.06
N THR A 142 -6.81 -3.18 11.88
CA THR A 142 -7.42 -2.47 10.76
C THR A 142 -6.56 -1.32 10.27
N PHE A 143 -6.76 -0.93 9.02
CA PHE A 143 -6.35 0.39 8.52
C PHE A 143 -7.25 0.81 7.35
N ARG A 144 -7.17 2.10 7.00
CA ARG A 144 -7.80 2.64 5.80
C ARG A 144 -6.75 3.18 4.86
N TRP A 145 -7.01 3.01 3.58
CA TRP A 145 -6.24 3.61 2.53
C TRP A 145 -7.17 4.32 1.56
N ARG A 146 -6.73 5.45 1.00
CA ARG A 146 -7.49 6.16 -0.02
C ARG A 146 -6.59 6.68 -1.13
N LYS A 147 -7.16 6.71 -2.32
CA LYS A 147 -6.59 7.32 -3.52
C LYS A 147 -7.24 8.65 -3.78
N GLU A 148 -6.44 9.68 -3.95
CA GLU A 148 -6.91 11.02 -4.24
C GLU A 148 -6.21 11.60 -5.46
N TYR A 149 -6.98 12.36 -6.24
CA TYR A 149 -6.48 13.19 -7.33
C TYR A 149 -6.75 14.64 -7.05
N LEU A 150 -5.81 15.51 -7.43
CA LEU A 150 -6.01 16.94 -7.44
C LEU A 150 -6.87 17.31 -8.64
N ASN A 151 -8.05 17.89 -8.40
CA ASN A 151 -8.94 18.33 -9.45
C ASN A 151 -8.51 19.68 -10.05
N ALA A 152 -9.20 20.14 -11.10
CA ALA A 152 -8.90 21.39 -11.78
C ALA A 152 -9.04 22.63 -10.88
N ASP A 153 -9.88 22.54 -9.83
CA ASP A 153 -10.10 23.62 -8.86
C ASP A 153 -9.08 23.63 -7.71
N GLY A 154 -8.11 22.72 -7.73
CA GLY A 154 -7.08 22.61 -6.68
C GLY A 154 -7.52 21.90 -5.41
N HIS A 155 -8.64 21.17 -5.45
CA HIS A 155 -9.13 20.33 -4.35
C HIS A 155 -8.80 18.86 -4.57
N TRP A 156 -8.51 18.15 -3.48
CA TRP A 156 -8.32 16.71 -3.50
C TRP A 156 -9.66 15.99 -3.52
N ALA A 157 -9.88 15.16 -4.55
CA ALA A 157 -11.05 14.32 -4.69
C ALA A 157 -10.69 12.85 -4.48
N VAL A 158 -11.49 12.14 -3.67
CA VAL A 158 -11.28 10.71 -3.40
C VAL A 158 -11.79 9.88 -4.58
N ALA A 159 -10.89 9.14 -5.21
CA ALA A 159 -11.22 8.24 -6.31
C ALA A 159 -11.51 6.81 -5.85
N ALA A 160 -10.84 6.36 -4.79
CA ALA A 160 -11.03 5.02 -4.25
C ALA A 160 -10.69 4.95 -2.77
N ILE A 161 -11.33 4.02 -2.08
CA ILE A 161 -11.12 3.73 -0.66
C ILE A 161 -10.89 2.23 -0.49
N VAL A 162 -9.94 1.90 0.37
CA VAL A 162 -9.71 0.54 0.86
C VAL A 162 -9.93 0.53 2.37
N THR A 163 -10.69 -0.46 2.82
CA THR A 163 -10.71 -0.85 4.23
C THR A 163 -10.01 -2.19 4.36
N ALA A 164 -9.03 -2.28 5.26
CA ALA A 164 -8.25 -3.48 5.50
C ALA A 164 -8.55 -4.05 6.89
N MET A 165 -8.63 -5.37 6.97
CA MET A 165 -8.75 -6.13 8.21
C MET A 165 -7.66 -7.20 8.25
N ARG A 166 -6.96 -7.32 9.37
CA ARG A 166 -5.88 -8.30 9.49
C ARG A 166 -6.44 -9.71 9.36
N LYS A 167 -5.78 -10.55 8.54
CA LYS A 167 -6.07 -11.99 8.52
C LYS A 167 -5.54 -12.58 9.83
N LYS A 168 -6.44 -13.13 10.66
CA LYS A 168 -6.02 -13.90 11.84
C LYS A 168 -5.37 -15.19 11.37
N ALA A 169 -4.27 -15.58 12.01
CA ALA A 169 -3.72 -16.92 11.83
C ALA A 169 -4.82 -17.93 12.23
N GLY A 170 -5.17 -18.80 11.30
CA GLY A 170 -6.07 -19.92 11.53
C GLY A 170 -5.36 -21.08 12.24
#